data_AF-A0A4Y2KM81-F1
#
_entry.id   AF-A0A4Y2KM81-F1
#
_cell.length_a   1.000
_cell.length_b   1.000
_cell.length_c   1.000
_cell.angle_alpha   90.00
_cell.angle_beta   90.00
_cell.angle_gamma   90.00
#
_symmetry.space_group_name_H-M   'P 1'
#
loop_
_entity.id
_entity.type
_entity.pdbx_description
1 polymer ?
#
loop_
_entity_poly.entity_id
_entity_poly.type
_entity_poly.pdbx_seq_one_letter_code
_entity_poly.pdbx_strand_id
1 'polypeptide(L)'
;MVDSSRSAQRAVIQFVCAEGGHASQIYRRMKEMYGKQCVALCTIFRWCQRYEAGRVNIKDLPRPGQAHVVTNSAAVSAVDELIRQNHRTTTREIAVELSISKATVHRIIQKKLGYGKACAQWVRKHLSENQKTAIISVCLTQQFLHQSHLLLSYALRSVYQWQW
;
A
#
# COMPACT_ATOMS: atom_id res chain seq x y z
N MET A 1 -3.45 -18.63 35.21
CA MET A 1 -2.19 -18.80 34.46
C MET A 1 -1.64 -17.42 34.17
N VAL A 2 -0.35 -17.17 34.41
CA VAL A 2 0.29 -15.87 34.11
C VAL A 2 0.55 -15.76 32.60
N ASP A 3 0.29 -14.60 31.99
CA ASP A 3 0.63 -14.38 30.57
C ASP A 3 2.15 -14.44 30.40
N SER A 4 2.62 -15.51 29.78
CA SER A 4 4.04 -15.77 29.55
C SER A 4 4.56 -15.19 28.22
N SER A 5 3.78 -14.32 27.56
CA SER A 5 4.20 -13.62 26.37
C SER A 5 5.48 -12.79 26.58
N ARG A 6 6.28 -12.62 25.52
CA ARG A 6 7.51 -11.82 25.58
C ARG A 6 7.25 -10.36 25.97
N SER A 7 6.10 -9.80 25.59
CA SER A 7 5.72 -8.43 25.93
C SER A 7 5.35 -8.31 27.42
N ALA A 8 4.61 -9.27 27.97
CA ALA A 8 4.27 -9.30 29.39
C ALA A 8 5.51 -9.45 30.28
N GLN A 9 6.40 -10.39 29.95
CA GLN A 9 7.67 -10.55 30.66
C GLN A 9 8.54 -9.29 30.62
N ARG A 10 8.55 -8.54 29.51
CA ARG A 10 9.28 -7.24 29.42
C ARG A 10 8.65 -6.15 30.26
N ALA A 11 7.32 -6.10 30.36
CA ALA A 11 6.63 -5.15 31.24
C ALA A 11 7.01 -5.38 32.71
N VAL A 12 7.08 -6.64 33.14
CA VAL A 12 7.57 -7.00 34.49
C VAL A 12 9.03 -6.59 34.67
N ILE A 13 9.90 -6.85 33.69
CA ILE A 13 11.29 -6.40 33.75
C ILE A 13 11.35 -4.87 33.90
N GLN A 14 10.59 -4.11 33.10
CA GLN A 14 10.57 -2.64 33.18
C GLN A 14 10.21 -2.14 34.57
N PHE A 15 9.15 -2.70 35.16
CA PHE A 15 8.71 -2.34 36.50
C PHE A 15 9.79 -2.61 37.54
N VAL A 16 10.37 -3.83 37.56
CA VAL A 16 11.35 -4.20 38.58
C VAL A 16 12.72 -3.53 38.36
N CYS A 17 13.15 -3.26 37.11
CA CYS A 17 14.34 -2.44 36.89
C CYS A 17 14.12 -0.99 37.39
N ALA A 18 12.90 -0.44 37.28
CA ALA A 18 12.57 0.89 37.79
C ALA A 18 12.56 0.96 39.33
N GLU A 19 12.28 -0.15 40.01
CA GLU A 19 12.47 -0.30 41.47
C GLU A 19 13.95 -0.37 41.89
N GLY A 20 14.90 -0.37 40.95
CA GLY A 20 16.34 -0.50 41.21
C GLY A 20 16.81 -1.94 41.37
N GLY A 21 16.02 -2.94 40.95
CA GLY A 21 16.38 -4.34 41.04
C GLY A 21 17.54 -4.72 40.10
N HIS A 22 18.56 -5.42 40.63
CA HIS A 22 19.64 -5.96 39.80
C HIS A 22 19.15 -7.13 38.91
N ALA A 23 19.68 -7.25 37.69
CA ALA A 23 19.23 -8.22 36.69
C ALA A 23 19.21 -9.69 37.20
N SER A 24 20.15 -10.08 38.07
CA SER A 24 20.19 -11.41 38.69
C SER A 24 19.02 -11.66 39.65
N GLN A 25 18.63 -10.64 40.42
CA GLN A 25 17.49 -10.70 41.34
C GLN A 25 16.17 -10.75 40.57
N ILE A 26 16.08 -9.97 39.48
CA ILE A 26 14.94 -10.00 38.56
C ILE A 26 14.79 -11.40 37.96
N TYR A 27 15.88 -12.01 37.48
CA TYR A 27 15.84 -13.36 36.93
C TYR A 27 15.34 -14.40 37.93
N ARG A 28 15.79 -14.35 39.19
CA ARG A 28 15.31 -15.28 40.24
C ARG A 28 13.79 -15.18 40.43
N ARG A 29 13.28 -13.97 40.60
CA ARG A 29 11.83 -13.71 40.75
C ARG A 29 11.04 -14.14 39.50
N MET A 30 11.55 -13.83 38.32
CA MET A 30 10.92 -14.25 37.05
C MET A 30 10.96 -15.77 36.88
N LYS A 31 12.01 -16.45 37.34
CA LYS A 31 12.13 -17.90 37.23
C LYS A 31 11.11 -18.62 38.12
N GLU A 32 10.82 -18.09 39.30
CA GLU A 32 9.77 -18.57 40.19
C GLU A 32 8.37 -18.42 39.56
N MET A 33 8.11 -17.29 38.89
CA MET A 33 6.79 -17.01 38.29
C MET A 33 6.56 -17.72 36.94
N TYR A 34 7.54 -17.69 36.04
CA TYR A 34 7.41 -18.15 34.65
C TYR A 34 8.03 -19.55 34.42
N GLY A 35 8.80 -20.07 35.37
CA GLY A 35 9.37 -21.41 35.31
C GLY A 35 10.21 -21.67 34.06
N LYS A 36 9.79 -22.65 33.25
CA LYS A 36 10.46 -23.01 31.98
C LYS A 36 10.27 -21.95 30.89
N GLN A 37 9.25 -21.10 30.99
CA GLN A 37 8.93 -20.06 29.99
C GLN A 37 9.61 -18.73 30.28
N CYS A 38 10.38 -18.63 31.37
CA CYS A 38 11.14 -17.44 31.73
C CYS A 38 12.19 -17.09 30.67
N VAL A 39 12.27 -15.82 30.29
CA VAL A 39 13.34 -15.30 29.44
C VAL A 39 14.72 -15.51 30.09
N ALA A 40 15.74 -15.70 29.26
CA ALA A 40 17.10 -15.90 29.72
C ALA A 40 17.67 -14.68 30.45
N LEU A 41 18.58 -14.90 31.40
CA LEU A 41 19.25 -13.84 32.18
C LEU A 41 19.89 -12.77 31.29
N CYS A 42 20.55 -13.16 30.19
CA CYS A 42 21.14 -12.24 29.22
C CYS A 42 20.12 -11.31 28.55
N THR A 43 18.88 -11.79 28.37
CA THR A 43 17.78 -10.98 27.83
C THR A 43 17.32 -9.95 28.84
N ILE A 44 17.18 -10.36 30.12
CA ILE A 44 16.82 -9.44 31.22
C ILE A 44 17.85 -8.34 31.36
N PHE A 45 19.14 -8.69 31.38
CA PHE A 45 20.24 -7.73 31.46
C PHE A 45 20.17 -6.70 30.32
N ARG A 46 20.01 -7.16 29.07
CA ARG A 46 19.88 -6.27 27.91
C ARG A 46 18.64 -5.37 27.98
N TRP A 47 17.56 -5.82 28.62
CA TRP A 47 16.36 -5.00 28.80
C TRP A 47 16.52 -3.97 29.91
N CYS A 48 17.08 -4.32 31.08
CA CYS A 48 17.37 -3.31 32.12
C CYS A 48 18.27 -2.20 31.59
N GLN A 49 19.37 -2.53 30.89
CA GLN A 49 20.22 -1.51 30.28
C GLN A 49 19.47 -0.56 29.33
N ARG A 50 18.49 -1.08 28.57
CA ARG A 50 17.68 -0.25 27.68
C ARG A 50 16.72 0.65 28.45
N TYR A 51 16.13 0.14 29.52
CA TYR A 51 15.24 0.91 30.38
C TYR A 51 16.00 2.01 31.13
N GLU A 52 17.19 1.70 31.66
CA GLU A 52 18.12 2.66 32.26
C GLU A 52 18.56 3.74 31.24
N ALA A 53 18.76 3.36 29.97
CA ALA A 53 19.02 4.29 28.88
C ALA A 53 17.77 5.08 28.41
N GLY A 54 16.66 5.04 29.14
CA GLY A 54 15.45 5.85 28.90
C GLY A 54 14.45 5.27 27.90
N ARG A 55 14.60 4.01 27.47
CA ARG A 55 13.62 3.38 26.54
C ARG A 55 12.32 3.05 27.27
N VAL A 56 11.20 3.64 26.86
CA VAL A 56 9.88 3.34 27.46
C VAL A 56 9.11 2.23 26.73
N ASN A 57 9.41 1.99 25.44
CA ASN A 57 8.62 1.07 24.61
C ASN A 57 8.94 -0.42 24.88
N ILE A 58 7.92 -1.16 25.33
CA ILE A 58 7.91 -2.60 25.61
C ILE A 58 7.92 -3.45 24.32
N LYS A 59 7.26 -2.95 23.27
CA LYS A 59 7.16 -3.67 21.99
C LYS A 59 8.51 -3.69 21.28
N ASP A 60 8.70 -4.71 20.46
CA ASP A 60 9.82 -4.71 19.52
C ASP A 60 9.68 -3.50 18.61
N LEU A 61 10.76 -2.72 18.48
CA LEU A 61 10.82 -1.71 17.44
C LEU A 61 10.73 -2.41 16.09
N PRO A 62 10.18 -1.75 15.06
CA PRO A 62 10.27 -2.26 13.71
C PRO A 62 11.74 -2.61 13.48
N ARG A 63 12.01 -3.89 13.22
CA ARG A 63 13.35 -4.28 12.86
C ARG A 63 13.70 -3.46 11.61
N PRO A 64 14.89 -2.84 11.54
CA PRO A 64 15.37 -2.40 10.25
C PRO A 64 15.31 -3.64 9.37
N GLY A 65 14.34 -3.67 8.46
CA GLY A 65 14.31 -4.70 7.44
C GLY A 65 15.58 -4.58 6.62
N GLN A 66 15.83 -5.56 5.76
CA GLN A 66 16.73 -5.27 4.65
C GLN A 66 16.10 -4.12 3.88
N ALA A 67 16.62 -2.91 4.07
CA ALA A 67 16.32 -1.79 3.20
C ALA A 67 16.62 -2.34 1.80
N HIS A 68 15.60 -2.44 0.96
CA HIS A 68 15.82 -2.71 -0.46
C HIS A 68 16.46 -1.45 -1.03
N VAL A 69 17.75 -1.25 -0.73
CA VAL A 69 18.67 -0.26 -1.30
C VAL A 69 18.65 -0.33 -2.83
N VAL A 70 18.14 -1.44 -3.40
CA VAL A 70 17.96 -1.67 -4.84
C VAL A 70 16.75 -0.94 -5.45
N THR A 71 15.82 -0.40 -4.64
CA THR A 71 14.68 0.38 -5.17
C THR A 71 15.00 1.87 -5.09
N ASN A 72 16.01 2.31 -5.85
CA ASN A 72 16.34 3.73 -6.00
C ASN A 72 15.13 4.47 -6.61
N SER A 73 14.88 5.73 -6.21
CA SER A 73 13.83 6.57 -6.82
C SER A 73 14.00 6.65 -8.34
N ALA A 74 15.24 6.72 -8.82
CA ALA A 74 15.56 6.68 -10.24
C ALA A 74 15.04 5.41 -10.95
N ALA A 75 15.17 4.24 -10.31
CA ALA A 75 14.67 2.99 -10.88
C ALA A 75 13.12 2.95 -10.89
N VAL A 76 12.47 3.54 -9.89
CA VAL A 76 11.00 3.65 -9.86
C VAL A 76 10.52 4.55 -11.01
N SER A 77 11.15 5.70 -11.21
CA SER A 77 10.82 6.62 -12.30
C SER A 77 11.08 6.00 -13.68
N ALA A 78 12.19 5.28 -13.86
CA ALA A 78 12.48 4.60 -15.11
C ALA A 78 11.45 3.51 -15.44
N VAL A 79 11.01 2.73 -14.44
CA VAL A 79 9.92 1.76 -14.63
C VAL A 79 8.60 2.45 -14.98
N ASP A 80 8.27 3.57 -14.33
CA ASP A 80 7.05 4.33 -14.61
C ASP A 80 7.03 4.86 -16.04
N GLU A 81 8.15 5.42 -16.50
CA GLU A 81 8.31 5.96 -17.84
C GLU A 81 8.13 4.88 -18.92
N LEU A 82 8.76 3.71 -18.77
CA LEU A 82 8.61 2.59 -19.71
C LEU A 82 7.16 2.09 -19.80
N ILE A 83 6.42 2.10 -18.69
CA ILE A 83 5.00 1.72 -18.67
C ILE A 83 4.12 2.77 -19.34
N ARG A 84 4.45 4.06 -19.20
CA ARG A 84 3.72 5.16 -19.86
C ARG A 84 3.95 5.20 -21.36
N GLN A 85 5.16 4.91 -21.81
CA GLN A 85 5.49 4.83 -23.24
C GLN A 85 4.75 3.68 -23.92
N ASN A 86 4.65 2.52 -23.26
CA ASN A 86 3.88 1.40 -23.76
C ASN A 86 3.22 0.61 -22.62
N HIS A 87 1.91 0.80 -22.47
CA HIS A 87 1.10 0.11 -21.47
C HIS A 87 1.03 -1.41 -21.65
N ARG A 88 1.49 -1.96 -22.79
CA ARG A 88 1.52 -3.40 -23.06
C ARG A 88 2.86 -4.06 -22.71
N THR A 89 3.86 -3.29 -22.27
CA THR A 89 5.18 -3.81 -21.91
C THR A 89 5.09 -4.79 -20.75
N THR A 90 5.80 -5.90 -20.87
CA THR A 90 5.84 -6.95 -19.86
C THR A 90 6.89 -6.67 -18.78
N THR A 91 6.68 -7.20 -17.58
CA THR A 91 7.66 -7.12 -16.48
C THR A 91 9.02 -7.72 -16.85
N ARG A 92 9.08 -8.66 -17.81
CA ARG A 92 10.34 -9.26 -18.27
C ARG A 92 11.13 -8.32 -19.18
N GLU A 93 10.45 -7.63 -20.10
CA GLU A 93 11.07 -6.64 -20.99
C GLU A 93 11.68 -5.50 -20.16
N ILE A 94 10.91 -4.94 -19.23
CA ILE A 94 11.39 -3.88 -18.32
C ILE A 94 12.60 -4.36 -17.49
N ALA A 95 12.57 -5.61 -17.04
CA ALA A 95 13.67 -6.19 -16.26
C ALA A 95 14.97 -6.29 -17.07
N VAL A 96 14.86 -6.69 -18.34
CA VAL A 96 16.01 -6.76 -19.26
C VAL A 96 16.52 -5.35 -19.57
N GLU A 97 15.63 -4.44 -19.92
CA GLU A 97 15.97 -3.06 -20.32
C GLU A 97 16.67 -2.29 -19.19
N LEU A 98 16.16 -2.39 -17.96
CA LEU A 98 16.75 -1.73 -16.81
C LEU A 98 17.87 -2.54 -16.13
N SER A 99 18.15 -3.76 -16.60
CA SER A 99 19.08 -4.70 -15.95
C SER A 99 18.75 -4.94 -14.46
N ILE A 100 17.46 -5.01 -14.13
CA ILE A 100 16.94 -5.23 -12.77
C ILE A 100 16.26 -6.59 -12.71
N SER A 101 16.33 -7.27 -11.56
CA SER A 101 15.58 -8.53 -11.39
C SER A 101 14.07 -8.34 -11.61
N LYS A 102 13.44 -9.29 -12.31
CA LYS A 102 11.98 -9.34 -12.53
C LYS A 102 11.19 -9.17 -11.23
N ALA A 103 11.65 -9.77 -10.13
CA ALA A 103 11.00 -9.68 -8.83
C ALA A 103 10.96 -8.23 -8.29
N THR A 104 12.05 -7.49 -8.47
CA THR A 104 12.10 -6.07 -8.08
C THR A 104 11.18 -5.22 -8.95
N VAL A 105 11.17 -5.42 -10.28
CA VAL A 105 10.26 -4.70 -11.17
C VAL A 105 8.80 -4.96 -10.78
N HIS A 106 8.44 -6.23 -10.55
CA HIS A 106 7.08 -6.60 -10.12
C HIS A 106 6.67 -5.89 -8.82
N ARG A 107 7.57 -5.83 -7.84
CA ARG A 107 7.35 -5.12 -6.58
C ARG A 107 7.23 -3.60 -6.78
N ILE A 108 8.02 -2.99 -7.66
CA ILE A 108 7.89 -1.57 -8.00
C ILE A 108 6.49 -1.29 -8.56
N ILE A 109 6.08 -2.06 -9.57
CA ILE A 109 4.78 -1.92 -10.22
C ILE A 109 3.64 -2.04 -9.21
N GLN A 110 3.63 -3.07 -8.36
CA GLN A 110 2.53 -3.33 -7.44
C GLN A 110 2.56 -2.50 -6.15
N LYS A 111 3.73 -2.32 -5.53
CA LYS A 111 3.85 -1.73 -4.19
C LYS A 111 4.24 -0.25 -4.20
N LYS A 112 4.86 0.24 -5.28
CA LYS A 112 5.30 1.64 -5.39
C LYS A 112 4.40 2.45 -6.32
N LEU A 113 4.13 1.93 -7.51
CA LEU A 113 3.31 2.61 -8.52
C LEU A 113 1.81 2.28 -8.38
N GLY A 114 1.48 1.10 -7.84
CA GLY A 114 0.09 0.67 -7.65
C GLY A 114 -0.62 0.25 -8.94
N TYR A 115 0.13 -0.07 -10.00
CA TYR A 115 -0.45 -0.50 -11.27
C TYR A 115 -1.02 -1.93 -11.19
N GLY A 116 -2.17 -2.12 -11.82
CA GLY A 116 -2.83 -3.40 -12.02
C GLY A 116 -2.83 -3.79 -13.49
N LYS A 117 -2.88 -5.10 -13.78
CA LYS A 117 -3.04 -5.60 -15.15
C LYS A 117 -4.51 -5.52 -15.55
N ALA A 118 -4.82 -4.78 -16.60
CA ALA A 118 -6.11 -4.81 -17.26
C ALA A 118 -6.05 -5.68 -18.53
N CYS A 119 -7.16 -6.35 -18.87
CA CYS A 119 -7.29 -7.02 -20.16
C CYS A 119 -7.78 -6.02 -21.21
N ALA A 120 -7.25 -6.11 -22.43
CA ALA A 120 -7.74 -5.29 -23.54
C ALA A 120 -9.19 -5.70 -23.88
N GLN A 121 -10.03 -4.70 -24.17
CA GLN A 121 -11.39 -4.95 -24.63
C GLN A 121 -11.38 -5.26 -26.13
N TRP A 122 -12.12 -6.29 -26.53
CA TRP A 122 -12.30 -6.62 -27.94
C TRP A 122 -13.11 -5.53 -28.64
N VAL A 123 -12.56 -5.00 -29.73
CA VAL A 123 -13.24 -4.03 -30.60
C VAL A 123 -13.61 -4.75 -31.89
N ARG A 124 -14.89 -4.70 -32.27
CA ARG A 124 -15.47 -5.49 -33.38
C ARG A 124 -14.86 -5.18 -34.75
N LYS A 125 -14.39 -3.95 -34.98
CA LYS A 125 -13.85 -3.50 -36.27
C LYS A 125 -12.76 -2.45 -36.06
N HIS A 126 -11.71 -2.52 -36.88
CA HIS A 126 -10.74 -1.44 -37.02
C HIS A 126 -11.33 -0.32 -37.88
N LEU A 127 -11.65 0.82 -37.27
CA LEU A 127 -12.29 1.95 -37.95
C LEU A 127 -11.25 2.84 -38.63
N SER A 128 -11.54 3.26 -39.86
CA SER A 128 -10.76 4.31 -40.52
C SER A 128 -11.08 5.68 -39.91
N GLU A 129 -10.21 6.66 -40.14
CA GLU A 129 -10.41 8.01 -39.60
C GLU A 129 -11.72 8.64 -40.07
N ASN A 130 -12.05 8.48 -41.36
CA ASN A 130 -13.32 8.93 -41.93
C ASN A 130 -14.55 8.26 -41.28
N GLN A 131 -14.41 6.99 -40.87
CA GLN A 131 -15.49 6.29 -40.18
C GLN A 131 -15.67 6.81 -38.75
N LYS A 132 -14.58 7.12 -38.03
CA LYS A 132 -14.65 7.71 -36.69
C LYS A 132 -15.32 9.08 -36.72
N THR A 133 -14.92 9.94 -37.66
CA THR A 133 -15.49 11.29 -37.79
C THR A 133 -16.97 11.25 -38.13
N ALA A 134 -17.39 10.34 -39.02
CA ALA A 134 -18.81 10.12 -39.33
C ALA A 134 -19.60 9.60 -38.12
N ILE A 135 -19.04 8.66 -37.35
CA ILE A 135 -19.70 8.16 -36.13
C ILE A 135 -19.86 9.30 -35.11
N ILE A 136 -18.81 10.09 -34.87
CA ILE A 136 -18.86 11.23 -33.94
C ILE A 136 -19.88 12.27 -34.39
N SER A 137 -19.94 12.61 -35.68
CA SER A 137 -20.89 13.60 -36.19
C SER A 137 -22.35 13.13 -36.03
N VAL A 138 -22.63 11.85 -36.27
CA VAL A 138 -23.97 11.26 -36.04
C VAL A 138 -24.34 11.28 -34.56
N CYS A 139 -23.41 10.90 -33.67
CA CYS A 139 -23.67 10.93 -32.22
C CYS A 139 -23.94 12.35 -31.71
N LEU A 140 -23.15 13.34 -32.14
CA LEU A 140 -23.34 14.73 -31.76
C LEU A 140 -24.69 15.26 -32.26
N THR A 141 -25.03 15.03 -33.53
CA THR A 141 -26.32 15.47 -34.10
C THR A 141 -27.52 14.82 -33.41
N GLN A 142 -27.45 13.53 -33.04
CA GLN A 142 -28.49 12.88 -32.24
C GLN A 142 -28.64 13.51 -30.85
N GLN A 143 -27.52 13.86 -30.20
CA GLN A 143 -27.56 14.51 -28.88
C GLN A 143 -28.17 15.92 -28.96
N PHE A 144 -27.85 16.69 -30.00
CA PHE A 144 -28.47 18.00 -30.25
C PHE A 144 -29.97 17.89 -30.51
N LEU A 145 -30.42 16.91 -31.31
CA LEU A 145 -31.84 16.67 -31.59
C LEU A 145 -32.61 16.23 -30.34
N HIS A 146 -32.01 15.39 -29.48
CA HIS A 146 -32.61 14.99 -28.22
C HIS A 146 -32.76 16.18 -27.26
N GLN A 147 -31.75 17.05 -27.17
CA GLN A 147 -31.81 18.25 -26.36
C GLN A 147 -32.82 19.28 -26.90
N SER A 148 -32.90 19.49 -28.21
CA SER A 148 -33.88 20.42 -28.80
C SER A 148 -35.31 19.91 -28.62
N HIS A 149 -35.56 18.61 -28.78
CA HIS A 149 -36.87 18.01 -28.51
C HIS A 149 -37.28 18.14 -27.03
N LEU A 150 -36.34 17.93 -26.09
CA LEU A 150 -36.58 18.17 -24.68
C LEU A 150 -36.93 19.65 -24.42
N LEU A 151 -36.16 20.59 -24.96
CA LEU A 151 -36.43 22.03 -24.79
C LEU A 151 -37.78 22.45 -25.39
N LEU A 152 -38.15 21.93 -26.56
CA LEU A 152 -39.46 22.15 -27.16
C LEU A 152 -40.58 21.56 -26.31
N SER A 153 -40.39 20.37 -25.74
CA SER A 153 -41.37 19.77 -24.83
C SER A 153 -41.54 20.59 -23.54
N TYR A 154 -40.46 21.14 -22.98
CA TYR A 154 -40.50 22.04 -21.82
C TYR A 154 -41.15 23.38 -22.15
N ALA A 155 -40.84 23.97 -23.31
CA ALA A 155 -41.43 25.22 -23.75
C ALA A 155 -42.94 25.09 -24.01
N LEU A 156 -43.36 24.02 -24.69
CA LEU A 156 -44.78 23.72 -24.88
C LEU A 156 -45.48 23.49 -23.53
N ARG A 157 -44.89 22.70 -22.63
CA ARG A 157 -45.46 22.46 -21.29
C ARG A 157 -45.60 23.75 -20.47
N SER A 158 -44.65 24.69 -20.59
CA SER A 158 -44.72 26.01 -19.98
C SER A 158 -45.85 26.85 -20.59
N VAL A 159 -45.98 26.90 -21.92
CA VAL A 159 -47.06 27.65 -22.60
C VAL A 159 -48.45 27.16 -22.19
N TYR A 160 -48.64 25.84 -22.04
CA TYR A 160 -49.92 25.27 -21.57
C TYR A 160 -50.18 25.47 -20.06
N GLN A 161 -49.18 25.89 -19.27
CA GLN A 161 -49.30 26.08 -17.82
C GLN A 161 -49.64 27.53 -17.42
N TRP A 162 -49.55 28.48 -18.36
CA TRP A 162 -49.96 29.89 -18.19
C TRP A 162 -51.34 30.22 -18.79
N GLN A 163 -52.10 29.20 -19.19
CA GLN A 163 -53.43 29.35 -19.79
C GLN A 163 -54.60 29.18 -18.80
N TRP A 164 -54.33 29.28 -17.49
CA TRP A 164 -55.31 29.43 -16.43
C TRP A 164 -54.94 30.60 -15.53
#